data_AF-A0A0J8F6I6-F1
#
_entry.id   AF-A0A0J8F6I6-F1
#
_cell.length_a   1.000
_cell.length_b   1.000
_cell.length_c   1.000
_cell.angle_alpha   90.00
_cell.angle_beta   90.00
_cell.angle_gamma   90.00
#
_symmetry.space_group_name_H-M   'P 1'
#
loop_
_entity.id
_entity.type
_entity.pdbx_description
1 polymer ?
#
loop_
_entity_poly.entity_id
_entity_poly.type
_entity_poly.pdbx_seq_one_letter_code
_entity_poly.pdbx_strand_id
1 'polypeptide(L)'
;MRADRWEGTPLSIDPLLAATVRAGLDEETVMKAIAVPPLLEHCPWCRSDVEFDNGAHCCSSDTCDWHEYEHTVTRRDGEIARASAWVKHDRADVATGLAYRELPLPSTLPDPDSTIVLDATANPEKVATLFGIDRDDVLVSGDDPLEMPGLEVTQVLDGQYHAGTIDQAVDEERVLAKRIQRTINTVGAVHEKPLFICKGNLIPEFDFPENAEVLHYHATRGLNRNDCDAVVCIGAPHPDVGDLERDAELLAMGHDIDVGGVEHSTRADAEYPPVYRKLHYEDENGRGRAVPTKHYTALVGSLFRESRESELVQAVHRVRPLLADRGEKHAYLLTNVPTNLPVDEVATFEELADPLEALMPVSEGAINLLRHTEAVLEGNGPDGFRPASLVDERDDGSIAMNKRAFHRLATLSGMDVTYATVSRYVNNLEAVGLLEGEKYEQHAGVTYASDPATFTAALEVLSNNAGLKVAAARRFRSIIEESGGTADWLAWAREVFDLEFTPSGRGAPPNGPG
;
A
#
# COMPACT_ATOMS: atom_id res chain seq x y z
N MET A 1 -24.40 36.25 12.32
CA MET A 1 -22.97 35.94 12.13
C MET A 1 -22.25 37.27 12.04
N ARG A 2 -21.43 37.58 13.05
CA ARG A 2 -20.55 38.75 13.01
C ARG A 2 -19.44 38.45 12.01
N ALA A 3 -19.27 39.36 11.06
CA ALA A 3 -18.12 39.39 10.17
C ALA A 3 -16.91 39.81 11.02
N ASP A 4 -15.97 38.90 11.21
CA ASP A 4 -14.66 39.25 11.75
C ASP A 4 -13.92 40.08 10.70
N ARG A 5 -13.52 41.27 11.14
CA ARG A 5 -12.68 42.19 10.42
C ARG A 5 -11.26 41.65 10.47
N TRP A 6 -10.70 41.42 9.30
CA TRP A 6 -9.28 41.12 9.14
C TRP A 6 -8.50 42.45 9.21
N GLU A 7 -7.59 42.55 10.17
CA GLU A 7 -6.57 43.60 10.31
C GLU A 7 -5.21 42.94 10.03
N GLY A 8 -4.75 43.03 8.78
CA GLY A 8 -3.45 42.50 8.34
C GLY A 8 -3.39 42.50 6.81
N THR A 9 -2.41 43.16 6.23
CA THR A 9 -2.32 43.47 4.79
C THR A 9 -2.12 42.21 3.90
N PRO A 10 -2.90 41.99 2.82
CA PRO A 10 -2.72 40.86 1.89
C PRO A 10 -1.60 41.08 0.87
N LEU A 11 -0.74 40.08 0.69
CA LEU A 11 0.15 39.93 -0.46
C LEU A 11 -0.34 38.79 -1.36
N SER A 12 -0.91 39.15 -2.52
CA SER A 12 -0.59 38.57 -3.84
C SER A 12 -1.55 39.17 -4.88
N ILE A 13 -1.18 40.29 -5.49
CA ILE A 13 -1.98 40.95 -6.54
C ILE A 13 -1.78 40.25 -7.91
N ASP A 14 -0.69 39.53 -8.08
CA ASP A 14 -0.28 38.99 -9.38
C ASP A 14 -1.16 37.83 -9.93
N PRO A 15 -1.74 36.94 -9.11
CA PRO A 15 -2.71 35.95 -9.60
C PRO A 15 -4.02 36.59 -10.09
N LEU A 16 -4.40 37.73 -9.49
CA LEU A 16 -5.51 38.57 -9.93
C LEU A 16 -5.20 39.18 -11.31
N LEU A 17 -3.98 39.67 -11.54
CA LEU A 17 -3.50 40.23 -12.82
C LEU A 17 -3.70 39.28 -14.00
N ALA A 18 -3.16 38.07 -13.88
CA ALA A 18 -3.16 37.09 -14.95
C ALA A 18 -4.57 36.61 -15.29
N ALA A 19 -5.45 36.51 -14.29
CA ALA A 19 -6.86 36.20 -14.49
C ALA A 19 -7.62 37.32 -15.22
N THR A 20 -7.36 38.60 -14.88
CA THR A 20 -8.00 39.76 -15.54
C THR A 20 -7.57 39.95 -17.00
N VAL A 21 -6.30 39.74 -17.33
CA VAL A 21 -5.82 39.83 -18.73
C VAL A 21 -6.42 38.70 -19.57
N ARG A 22 -6.48 37.46 -19.05
CA ARG A 22 -7.17 36.35 -19.71
C ARG A 22 -8.68 36.55 -19.86
N ALA A 23 -9.29 37.39 -19.04
CA ALA A 23 -10.71 37.77 -19.13
C ALA A 23 -11.00 38.89 -20.17
N GLY A 24 -9.98 39.34 -20.93
CA GLY A 24 -10.15 40.27 -22.05
C GLY A 24 -9.89 41.74 -21.72
N LEU A 25 -9.29 42.03 -20.56
CA LEU A 25 -8.81 43.37 -20.22
C LEU A 25 -7.41 43.61 -20.81
N ASP A 26 -7.13 44.85 -21.18
CA ASP A 26 -5.86 45.27 -21.78
C ASP A 26 -4.68 45.14 -20.80
N GLU A 27 -3.66 44.40 -21.20
CA GLU A 27 -2.47 44.06 -20.40
C GLU A 27 -1.72 45.31 -19.93
N GLU A 28 -1.57 46.32 -20.80
CA GLU A 28 -0.89 47.57 -20.45
C GLU A 28 -1.65 48.36 -19.38
N THR A 29 -2.99 48.35 -19.43
CA THR A 29 -3.89 48.99 -18.46
C THR A 29 -3.87 48.26 -17.11
N VAL A 30 -3.87 46.93 -17.11
CA VAL A 30 -3.84 46.08 -15.92
C VAL A 30 -2.46 46.14 -15.22
N MET A 31 -1.38 46.12 -16.01
CA MET A 31 -0.02 46.35 -15.50
C MET A 31 0.17 47.78 -15.00
N LYS A 32 -0.42 48.81 -15.63
CA LYS A 32 -0.41 50.21 -15.13
C LYS A 32 -1.21 50.41 -13.85
N ALA A 33 -2.22 49.60 -13.57
CA ALA A 33 -2.98 49.71 -12.32
C ALA A 33 -2.22 49.14 -11.11
N ILE A 34 -1.21 48.30 -11.35
CA ILE A 34 -0.61 47.41 -10.33
C ILE A 34 0.91 47.53 -10.23
N ALA A 35 1.62 47.87 -11.31
CA ALA A 35 3.03 48.30 -11.27
C ALA A 35 3.18 49.71 -10.67
N VAL A 36 2.26 50.14 -9.80
CA VAL A 36 2.29 51.42 -9.11
C VAL A 36 2.68 51.19 -7.66
N PRO A 37 3.82 51.78 -7.24
CA PRO A 37 3.94 53.23 -7.32
C PRO A 37 4.95 53.70 -8.37
N PRO A 38 4.58 54.29 -9.54
CA PRO A 38 5.52 55.13 -10.27
C PRO A 38 5.15 56.61 -10.06
N LEU A 39 4.08 56.88 -9.31
CA LEU A 39 3.71 58.13 -8.68
C LEU A 39 2.88 57.68 -7.47
N LEU A 40 3.51 57.52 -6.30
CA LEU A 40 2.75 57.96 -5.14
C LEU A 40 2.51 59.44 -5.46
N GLU A 41 1.32 59.80 -5.90
CA GLU A 41 0.95 61.22 -5.92
C GLU A 41 0.75 61.66 -4.48
N HIS A 42 0.27 60.71 -3.65
CA HIS A 42 -0.11 60.92 -2.28
C HIS A 42 0.35 59.78 -1.37
N CYS A 43 0.65 60.10 -0.12
CA CYS A 43 1.07 59.21 0.94
C CYS A 43 0.04 58.09 1.16
N PRO A 44 0.48 56.82 1.28
CA PRO A 44 -0.43 55.69 1.43
C PRO A 44 -1.17 55.68 2.78
N TRP A 45 -0.71 56.42 3.78
CA TRP A 45 -1.35 56.49 5.10
C TRP A 45 -2.37 57.63 5.21
N CYS A 46 -1.97 58.86 4.91
CA CYS A 46 -2.80 60.03 5.14
C CYS A 46 -3.35 60.68 3.85
N ARG A 47 -2.91 60.20 2.68
CA ARG A 47 -3.22 60.74 1.35
C ARG A 47 -2.80 62.20 1.12
N SER A 48 -1.94 62.78 1.97
CA SER A 48 -1.25 64.04 1.65
C SER A 48 -0.28 63.83 0.50
N ASP A 49 0.18 64.90 -0.15
CA ASP A 49 1.18 64.78 -1.21
C ASP A 49 2.46 64.06 -0.72
N VAL A 50 3.23 63.50 -1.63
CA VAL A 50 4.55 62.97 -1.30
C VAL A 50 5.65 63.86 -1.84
N GLU A 51 6.74 63.91 -1.09
CA GLU A 51 7.98 64.59 -1.46
C GLU A 51 9.06 63.54 -1.72
N PHE A 52 10.12 63.95 -2.41
CA PHE A 52 11.27 63.09 -2.69
C PHE A 52 12.42 63.49 -1.77
N ASP A 53 12.80 62.59 -0.87
CA ASP A 53 13.91 62.78 0.07
C ASP A 53 14.93 61.65 -0.06
N ASN A 54 16.20 62.01 -0.27
CA ASN A 54 17.36 61.10 -0.33
C ASN A 54 17.21 59.84 -1.22
N GLY A 55 16.43 59.91 -2.31
CA GLY A 55 16.24 58.78 -3.22
C GLY A 55 15.00 57.92 -2.92
N ALA A 56 14.15 58.36 -2.01
CA ALA A 56 12.90 57.72 -1.59
C ALA A 56 11.74 58.73 -1.51
N HIS A 57 10.50 58.25 -1.53
CA HIS A 57 9.32 59.07 -1.26
C HIS A 57 9.08 59.19 0.26
N CYS A 58 8.67 60.37 0.70
CA CYS A 58 8.19 60.63 2.07
C CYS A 58 6.88 61.43 2.03
N CYS A 59 6.11 61.40 3.11
CA CYS A 59 4.87 62.18 3.20
C CYS A 59 5.16 63.66 3.46
N SER A 60 4.46 64.56 2.76
CA SER A 60 4.57 66.02 2.97
C SER A 60 3.81 66.55 4.20
N SER A 61 3.05 65.71 4.90
CA SER A 61 2.29 66.12 6.07
C SER A 61 3.15 66.12 7.33
N ASP A 62 3.21 67.25 8.03
CA ASP A 62 3.83 67.38 9.36
C ASP A 62 3.24 66.45 10.45
N THR A 63 2.17 65.72 10.12
CA THR A 63 1.48 64.80 11.05
C THR A 63 1.56 63.33 10.62
N CYS A 64 2.29 63.02 9.55
CA CYS A 64 2.40 61.67 9.00
C CYS A 64 3.87 61.34 8.69
N ASP A 65 4.47 60.51 9.53
CA ASP A 65 5.89 60.15 9.44
C ASP A 65 6.17 59.01 8.44
N TRP A 66 5.37 58.91 7.37
CA TRP A 66 5.55 57.83 6.40
C TRP A 66 6.76 58.11 5.50
N HIS A 67 7.71 57.18 5.46
CA HIS A 67 8.92 57.24 4.66
C HIS A 67 9.19 55.89 3.97
N GLU A 68 9.45 55.89 2.65
CA GLU A 68 9.58 54.67 1.84
C GLU A 68 10.71 53.74 2.32
N TYR A 69 11.87 54.29 2.71
CA TYR A 69 12.96 53.49 3.30
C TYR A 69 12.66 52.88 4.66
N GLU A 70 11.74 53.46 5.43
CA GLU A 70 11.42 53.00 6.77
C GLU A 70 10.25 52.00 6.76
N HIS A 71 9.58 51.86 5.62
CA HIS A 71 8.39 51.03 5.47
C HIS A 71 8.74 49.63 4.94
N THR A 72 8.41 48.60 5.72
CA THR A 72 8.82 47.20 5.48
C THR A 72 8.35 46.61 4.16
N VAL A 73 7.22 47.09 3.62
CA VAL A 73 6.64 46.61 2.35
C VAL A 73 7.37 47.15 1.11
N THR A 74 8.07 48.29 1.23
CA THR A 74 8.76 48.96 0.11
C THR A 74 10.28 48.79 0.17
N ARG A 75 10.80 48.22 1.27
CA ARG A 75 12.22 47.91 1.44
C ARG A 75 12.64 46.75 0.52
N ARG A 76 13.71 46.95 -0.25
CA ARG A 76 14.34 45.87 -1.04
C ARG A 76 14.93 44.74 -0.18
N ASP A 77 15.21 45.04 1.08
CA ASP A 77 15.65 44.11 2.13
C ASP A 77 14.52 43.76 3.12
N GLY A 78 13.28 44.13 2.80
CA GLY A 78 12.10 43.73 3.55
C GLY A 78 11.79 42.25 3.34
N GLU A 79 11.02 41.69 4.27
CA GLU A 79 10.62 40.28 4.19
C GLU A 79 9.73 40.03 2.98
N ILE A 80 10.09 39.02 2.20
CA ILE A 80 9.35 38.62 1.03
C ILE A 80 8.07 37.92 1.48
N ALA A 81 6.96 38.28 0.84
CA ALA A 81 5.69 37.61 1.02
C ALA A 81 5.77 36.14 0.61
N ARG A 82 5.40 35.22 1.52
CA ARG A 82 5.42 33.79 1.27
C ARG A 82 3.99 33.27 1.09
N ALA A 83 3.37 33.63 -0.04
CA ALA A 83 1.97 33.32 -0.29
C ALA A 83 1.70 32.87 -1.73
N SER A 84 0.82 31.88 -1.89
CA SER A 84 0.38 31.36 -3.19
C SER A 84 -1.15 31.37 -3.29
N ALA A 85 -1.66 31.65 -4.49
CA ALA A 85 -3.09 31.60 -4.79
C ALA A 85 -3.35 30.82 -6.09
N TRP A 86 -4.42 30.05 -6.13
CA TRP A 86 -4.79 29.25 -7.30
C TRP A 86 -6.30 29.10 -7.44
N VAL A 87 -6.76 28.83 -8.65
CA VAL A 87 -8.18 28.49 -8.89
C VAL A 87 -8.40 27.07 -8.42
N LYS A 88 -9.38 26.87 -7.54
CA LYS A 88 -9.81 25.57 -7.06
C LYS A 88 -10.81 24.98 -8.06
N HIS A 89 -10.52 23.82 -8.61
CA HIS A 89 -11.43 23.09 -9.49
C HIS A 89 -12.14 21.96 -8.74
N ASP A 90 -13.34 21.57 -9.17
CA ASP A 90 -13.97 20.33 -8.75
C ASP A 90 -13.47 19.12 -9.57
N ARG A 91 -14.05 17.94 -9.32
CA ARG A 91 -13.69 16.70 -10.04
C ARG A 91 -14.01 16.73 -11.53
N ALA A 92 -14.85 17.66 -12.00
CA ALA A 92 -15.20 17.83 -13.40
C ALA A 92 -14.37 18.96 -14.06
N ASP A 93 -13.29 19.38 -13.39
CA ASP A 93 -12.42 20.49 -13.81
C ASP A 93 -13.13 21.85 -13.89
N VAL A 94 -14.25 22.00 -13.18
CA VAL A 94 -15.01 23.26 -13.12
C VAL A 94 -14.44 24.13 -12.01
N ALA A 95 -14.08 25.38 -12.33
CA ALA A 95 -13.63 26.35 -11.33
C ALA A 95 -14.72 26.59 -10.27
N THR A 96 -14.41 26.25 -9.02
CA THR A 96 -15.31 26.36 -7.85
C THR A 96 -14.98 27.54 -6.93
N GLY A 97 -13.77 28.10 -7.02
CA GLY A 97 -13.37 29.26 -6.23
C GLY A 97 -11.89 29.60 -6.36
N LEU A 98 -11.45 30.63 -5.65
CA LEU A 98 -10.04 30.96 -5.46
C LEU A 98 -9.59 30.40 -4.10
N ALA A 99 -8.51 29.65 -4.10
CA ALA A 99 -7.83 29.20 -2.89
C ALA A 99 -6.54 30.02 -2.71
N TYR A 100 -6.17 30.23 -1.45
CA TYR A 100 -4.98 30.97 -1.04
C TYR A 100 -4.31 30.24 0.12
N ARG A 101 -2.98 30.25 0.15
CA ARG A 101 -2.16 29.71 1.23
C ARG A 101 -1.00 30.66 1.49
N GLU A 102 -0.67 30.87 2.76
CA GLU A 102 0.42 31.72 3.20
C GLU A 102 1.24 30.99 4.27
N LEU A 103 2.56 31.11 4.18
CA LEU A 103 3.47 30.71 5.23
C LEU A 103 3.75 31.90 6.15
N PRO A 104 4.01 31.66 7.44
CA PRO A 104 4.55 32.68 8.31
C PRO A 104 5.83 33.28 7.72
N LEU A 105 6.01 34.59 7.92
CA LEU A 105 7.26 35.24 7.58
C LEU A 105 8.40 34.68 8.45
N PRO A 106 9.63 34.54 7.94
CA PRO A 106 10.74 34.02 8.74
C PRO A 106 10.96 34.78 10.05
N SER A 107 10.74 36.10 10.08
CA SER A 107 10.86 36.90 11.31
C SER A 107 9.77 36.65 12.35
N THR A 108 8.64 36.08 11.91
CA THR A 108 7.51 35.72 12.77
C THR A 108 7.66 34.32 13.33
N LEU A 109 8.58 33.53 12.77
CA LEU A 109 8.97 32.26 13.35
C LEU A 109 9.90 32.50 14.54
N PRO A 110 9.90 31.60 15.54
CA PRO A 110 10.89 31.67 16.60
C PRO A 110 12.30 31.47 16.03
N ASP A 111 13.31 31.97 16.75
CA ASP A 111 14.72 31.85 16.35
C ASP A 111 15.07 30.36 16.12
N PRO A 112 15.58 29.99 14.91
CA PRO A 112 15.92 28.60 14.57
C PRO A 112 16.80 27.92 15.62
N ASP A 113 17.80 28.62 16.16
CA ASP A 113 18.77 28.07 17.13
C ASP A 113 18.12 27.73 18.48
N SER A 114 16.93 28.28 18.74
CA SER A 114 16.15 28.05 19.96
C SER A 114 14.91 27.20 19.73
N THR A 115 14.69 26.71 18.51
CA THR A 115 13.46 26.03 18.12
C THR A 115 13.67 24.52 18.04
N ILE A 116 12.78 23.77 18.69
CA ILE A 116 12.69 22.31 18.56
C ILE A 116 11.40 21.97 17.81
N VAL A 117 11.54 21.34 16.64
CA VAL A 117 10.41 20.84 15.85
C VAL A 117 10.15 19.39 16.22
N LEU A 118 8.99 19.13 16.84
CA LEU A 118 8.53 17.78 17.16
C LEU A 118 7.56 17.29 16.09
N ASP A 119 8.12 16.86 14.96
CA ASP A 119 7.35 16.28 13.85
C ASP A 119 8.04 14.98 13.39
N ALA A 120 7.34 13.86 13.57
CA ALA A 120 7.83 12.54 13.21
C ALA A 120 7.94 12.29 11.70
N THR A 121 7.47 13.22 10.86
CA THR A 121 7.57 13.15 9.39
C THR A 121 8.46 14.23 8.78
N ALA A 122 8.81 15.29 9.51
CA ALA A 122 9.45 16.45 8.90
C ALA A 122 10.83 16.12 8.31
N ASN A 123 11.02 16.42 7.04
CA ASN A 123 12.32 16.34 6.39
C ASN A 123 13.17 17.59 6.72
N PRO A 124 14.47 17.44 7.03
CA PRO A 124 15.39 18.56 7.23
C PRO A 124 15.34 19.61 6.12
N GLU A 125 15.17 19.22 4.86
CA GLU A 125 15.10 20.15 3.73
C GLU A 125 13.89 21.09 3.83
N LYS A 126 12.74 20.56 4.24
CA LYS A 126 11.51 21.34 4.45
C LYS A 126 11.65 22.28 5.65
N VAL A 127 12.25 21.81 6.74
CA VAL A 127 12.50 22.63 7.93
C VAL A 127 13.48 23.76 7.61
N ALA A 128 14.60 23.45 6.96
CA ALA A 128 15.60 24.43 6.54
C ALA A 128 14.97 25.53 5.68
N THR A 129 14.17 25.14 4.70
CA THR A 129 13.46 26.07 3.81
C THR A 129 12.40 26.89 4.55
N LEU A 130 11.70 26.31 5.54
CA LEU A 130 10.74 27.05 6.34
C LEU A 130 11.40 28.17 7.16
N PHE A 131 12.55 27.88 7.77
CA PHE A 131 13.30 28.82 8.62
C PHE A 131 14.33 29.68 7.85
N GLY A 132 14.57 29.40 6.57
CA GLY A 132 15.54 30.14 5.76
C GLY A 132 16.99 29.89 6.15
N ILE A 133 17.32 28.69 6.63
CA ILE A 133 18.67 28.26 7.03
C ILE A 133 19.22 27.21 6.06
N ASP A 134 20.51 26.89 6.15
CA ASP A 134 21.08 25.78 5.38
C ASP A 134 20.51 24.45 5.91
N ARG A 135 20.33 23.47 5.00
CA ARG A 135 19.90 22.13 5.36
C ARG A 135 20.89 21.47 6.32
N ASP A 136 22.19 21.70 6.11
CA ASP A 136 23.24 21.08 6.93
C ASP A 136 23.29 21.67 8.36
N ASP A 137 22.64 22.82 8.58
CA ASP A 137 22.49 23.43 9.90
C ASP A 137 21.31 22.83 10.70
N VAL A 138 20.44 22.03 10.06
CA VAL A 138 19.35 21.36 10.75
C VAL A 138 19.87 20.15 11.53
N LEU A 139 19.97 20.31 12.85
CA LEU A 139 20.29 19.20 13.75
C LEU A 139 19.14 18.20 13.81
N VAL A 140 19.36 17.02 13.23
CA VAL A 140 18.47 15.86 13.38
C VAL A 140 18.96 15.02 14.55
N SER A 141 18.04 14.56 15.40
CA SER A 141 18.34 13.68 16.54
C SER A 141 17.29 12.58 16.64
N GLY A 142 17.73 11.36 16.95
CA GLY A 142 16.84 10.19 17.06
C GLY A 142 16.40 9.62 15.72
N ASP A 143 17.18 9.82 14.66
CA ASP A 143 16.99 9.24 13.32
C ASP A 143 17.74 7.92 13.13
N ASP A 144 18.41 7.42 14.18
CA ASP A 144 19.04 6.11 14.19
C ASP A 144 18.02 5.01 13.81
N PRO A 145 18.39 4.05 12.95
CA PRO A 145 17.56 2.89 12.67
C PRO A 145 17.20 2.15 13.95
N LEU A 146 15.91 2.04 14.24
CA LEU A 146 15.42 1.31 15.40
C LEU A 146 15.23 -0.16 15.04
N GLU A 147 15.85 -1.06 15.80
CA GLU A 147 15.46 -2.45 15.79
C GLU A 147 14.03 -2.56 16.37
N MET A 148 13.17 -3.31 15.68
CA MET A 148 11.78 -3.53 16.08
C MET A 148 11.55 -5.01 16.35
N PRO A 149 12.17 -5.61 17.38
CA PRO A 149 12.09 -7.05 17.61
C PRO A 149 10.65 -7.53 17.87
N GLY A 150 9.76 -6.65 18.36
CA GLY A 150 8.35 -6.94 18.55
C GLY A 150 7.51 -6.97 17.27
N LEU A 151 8.10 -6.71 16.10
CA LEU A 151 7.41 -6.62 14.82
C LEU A 151 8.05 -7.53 13.78
N GLU A 152 7.23 -8.35 13.12
CA GLU A 152 7.61 -9.05 11.90
C GLU A 152 7.01 -8.33 10.68
N VAL A 153 7.87 -7.88 9.76
CA VAL A 153 7.47 -7.09 8.59
C VAL A 153 7.61 -7.90 7.32
N THR A 154 6.48 -8.11 6.63
CA THR A 154 6.41 -8.68 5.28
C THR A 154 6.08 -7.58 4.27
N GLN A 155 6.92 -7.43 3.24
CA GLN A 155 6.74 -6.42 2.18
C GLN A 155 6.61 -7.03 0.78
N VAL A 156 5.63 -6.56 0.02
CA VAL A 156 5.41 -6.94 -1.38
C VAL A 156 6.40 -6.21 -2.31
N LEU A 157 6.97 -6.91 -3.29
CA LEU A 157 7.99 -6.38 -4.22
C LEU A 157 7.43 -5.86 -5.55
N ASP A 158 6.30 -6.38 -6.00
CA ASP A 158 5.81 -6.29 -7.39
C ASP A 158 4.68 -5.27 -7.61
N GLY A 159 4.65 -4.18 -6.84
CA GLY A 159 3.84 -3.02 -7.20
C GLY A 159 3.84 -1.90 -6.17
N GLN A 160 3.77 -0.65 -6.64
CA GLN A 160 3.56 0.52 -5.78
C GLN A 160 2.10 0.67 -5.35
N TYR A 161 1.17 0.07 -6.12
CA TYR A 161 -0.29 0.09 -5.95
C TYR A 161 -0.82 1.38 -5.31
N HIS A 162 -0.86 2.47 -6.08
CA HIS A 162 -1.56 3.66 -5.63
C HIS A 162 -3.05 3.52 -5.87
N ALA A 163 -3.87 4.34 -5.19
CA ALA A 163 -5.33 4.21 -5.25
C ALA A 163 -5.89 4.18 -6.67
N GLY A 164 -5.40 5.03 -7.58
CA GLY A 164 -5.84 4.98 -8.99
C GLY A 164 -5.58 3.64 -9.69
N THR A 165 -4.47 2.95 -9.38
CA THR A 165 -4.19 1.60 -9.92
C THR A 165 -5.15 0.57 -9.33
N ILE A 166 -5.47 0.71 -8.04
CA ILE A 166 -6.40 -0.19 -7.35
C ILE A 166 -7.82 0.04 -7.88
N ASP A 167 -8.27 1.28 -7.99
CA ASP A 167 -9.56 1.68 -8.56
C ASP A 167 -9.73 1.15 -10.00
N GLN A 168 -8.74 1.38 -10.88
CA GLN A 168 -8.78 0.84 -12.25
C GLN A 168 -8.82 -0.69 -12.27
N ALA A 169 -8.09 -1.34 -11.37
CA ALA A 169 -8.13 -2.79 -11.28
C ALA A 169 -9.49 -3.30 -10.78
N VAL A 170 -10.21 -2.54 -9.94
CA VAL A 170 -11.59 -2.84 -9.55
C VAL A 170 -12.53 -2.80 -10.76
N ASP A 171 -12.23 -1.97 -11.75
CA ASP A 171 -13.07 -1.77 -12.93
C ASP A 171 -12.81 -2.76 -14.08
N GLU A 172 -11.54 -3.14 -14.36
CA GLU A 172 -11.24 -3.80 -15.64
C GLU A 172 -11.04 -5.33 -15.59
N GLU A 173 -10.58 -5.93 -14.48
CA GLU A 173 -10.52 -7.42 -14.34
C GLU A 173 -10.64 -7.93 -12.88
N ARG A 174 -10.59 -7.02 -11.90
CA ARG A 174 -10.62 -7.29 -10.45
C ARG A 174 -9.52 -8.22 -9.92
N VAL A 175 -8.48 -8.55 -10.68
CA VAL A 175 -7.43 -9.49 -10.21
C VAL A 175 -6.70 -8.95 -8.98
N LEU A 176 -6.18 -7.71 -9.06
CA LEU A 176 -5.51 -7.05 -7.93
C LEU A 176 -6.48 -6.84 -6.74
N ALA A 177 -7.69 -6.35 -7.01
CA ALA A 177 -8.70 -6.13 -5.99
C ALA A 177 -9.09 -7.44 -5.27
N LYS A 178 -9.24 -8.55 -6.02
CA LYS A 178 -9.48 -9.89 -5.45
C LYS A 178 -8.32 -10.36 -4.58
N ARG A 179 -7.06 -10.12 -4.99
CA ARG A 179 -5.87 -10.45 -4.18
C ARG A 179 -5.82 -9.63 -2.89
N ILE A 180 -6.11 -8.34 -2.95
CA ILE A 180 -6.24 -7.47 -1.76
C ILE A 180 -7.35 -8.01 -0.85
N GLN A 181 -8.55 -8.26 -1.39
CA GLN A 181 -9.66 -8.82 -0.61
C GLN A 181 -9.32 -10.17 0.02
N ARG A 182 -8.61 -11.04 -0.71
CA ARG A 182 -8.19 -12.34 -0.17
C ARG A 182 -7.21 -12.15 0.98
N THR A 183 -6.25 -11.25 0.85
CA THR A 183 -5.31 -10.89 1.92
C THR A 183 -6.05 -10.34 3.14
N ILE A 184 -7.04 -9.46 2.95
CA ILE A 184 -7.89 -8.93 4.02
C ILE A 184 -8.59 -10.07 4.77
N ASN A 185 -9.21 -10.99 4.04
CA ASN A 185 -9.91 -12.14 4.61
C ASN A 185 -8.95 -13.05 5.40
N THR A 186 -7.77 -13.34 4.83
CA THR A 186 -6.76 -14.18 5.46
C THR A 186 -6.24 -13.55 6.76
N VAL A 187 -5.89 -12.26 6.71
CA VAL A 187 -5.45 -11.52 7.91
C VAL A 187 -6.54 -11.50 8.97
N GLY A 188 -7.80 -11.29 8.57
CA GLY A 188 -8.97 -11.34 9.47
C GLY A 188 -9.17 -12.69 10.17
N ALA A 189 -8.81 -13.78 9.51
CA ALA A 189 -8.92 -15.13 10.05
C ALA A 189 -7.74 -15.53 10.94
N VAL A 190 -6.55 -14.99 10.69
CA VAL A 190 -5.31 -15.35 11.41
C VAL A 190 -5.09 -14.48 12.65
N HIS A 191 -5.43 -13.20 12.58
CA HIS A 191 -5.16 -12.22 13.63
C HIS A 191 -6.43 -11.90 14.42
N GLU A 192 -6.28 -11.72 15.74
CA GLU A 192 -7.38 -11.44 16.66
C GLU A 192 -7.96 -10.05 16.40
N LYS A 193 -7.09 -9.03 16.19
CA LYS A 193 -7.50 -7.64 16.02
C LYS A 193 -6.65 -6.89 14.98
N PRO A 194 -6.79 -7.20 13.69
CA PRO A 194 -5.98 -6.56 12.66
C PRO A 194 -6.40 -5.11 12.39
N LEU A 195 -5.42 -4.26 12.11
CA LEU A 195 -5.59 -2.88 11.66
C LEU A 195 -5.34 -2.77 10.15
N PHE A 196 -6.35 -2.37 9.38
CA PHE A 196 -6.20 -2.07 7.96
C PHE A 196 -6.07 -0.55 7.73
N ILE A 197 -5.12 -0.16 6.89
CA ILE A 197 -4.89 1.24 6.53
C ILE A 197 -4.81 1.34 5.01
N CYS A 198 -5.69 2.14 4.41
CA CYS A 198 -5.73 2.36 2.95
C CYS A 198 -6.07 3.81 2.62
N LYS A 199 -6.18 4.18 1.34
CA LYS A 199 -6.71 5.51 0.96
C LYS A 199 -8.21 5.55 1.25
N GLY A 200 -8.73 6.66 1.78
CA GLY A 200 -10.11 6.73 2.26
C GLY A 200 -11.18 6.41 1.22
N ASN A 201 -10.92 6.66 -0.08
CA ASN A 201 -11.84 6.30 -1.16
C ASN A 201 -11.85 4.80 -1.49
N LEU A 202 -10.86 4.02 -1.03
CA LEU A 202 -10.80 2.56 -1.24
C LEU A 202 -11.53 1.78 -0.15
N ILE A 203 -11.85 2.40 0.99
CA ILE A 203 -12.56 1.71 2.09
C ILE A 203 -13.87 1.07 1.60
N PRO A 204 -14.72 1.75 0.80
CA PRO A 204 -15.97 1.15 0.32
C PRO A 204 -15.79 0.02 -0.69
N GLU A 205 -14.59 -0.18 -1.24
CA GLU A 205 -14.31 -1.17 -2.29
C GLU A 205 -13.96 -2.55 -1.73
N PHE A 206 -13.77 -2.67 -0.41
CA PHE A 206 -13.37 -3.89 0.26
C PHE A 206 -14.28 -4.22 1.45
N ASP A 207 -14.51 -5.51 1.66
CA ASP A 207 -15.22 -6.03 2.82
C ASP A 207 -14.21 -6.33 3.92
N PHE A 208 -14.26 -5.57 5.02
CA PHE A 208 -13.37 -5.77 6.17
C PHE A 208 -14.04 -6.67 7.23
N PRO A 209 -13.27 -7.52 7.92
CA PRO A 209 -13.81 -8.45 8.89
C PRO A 209 -14.25 -7.73 10.18
N GLU A 210 -15.22 -8.30 10.91
CA GLU A 210 -15.86 -7.62 12.06
C GLU A 210 -14.89 -7.36 13.23
N ASN A 211 -13.84 -8.17 13.36
CA ASN A 211 -12.81 -8.02 14.39
C ASN A 211 -11.74 -6.98 14.02
N ALA A 212 -11.81 -6.35 12.84
CA ALA A 212 -10.81 -5.41 12.38
C ALA A 212 -11.11 -3.95 12.70
N GLU A 213 -10.03 -3.18 12.79
CA GLU A 213 -10.10 -1.73 12.70
C GLU A 213 -9.66 -1.23 11.32
N VAL A 214 -10.32 -0.19 10.82
CA VAL A 214 -10.00 0.41 9.52
C VAL A 214 -9.73 1.88 9.70
N LEU A 215 -8.56 2.33 9.26
CA LEU A 215 -8.19 3.73 9.16
C LEU A 215 -7.84 4.09 7.73
N HIS A 216 -7.70 5.38 7.46
CA HIS A 216 -7.15 5.82 6.19
C HIS A 216 -5.89 6.66 6.36
N TYR A 217 -5.03 6.59 5.35
CA TYR A 217 -3.84 7.43 5.26
C TYR A 217 -4.20 8.91 5.45
N HIS A 218 -3.29 9.64 6.10
CA HIS A 218 -3.38 11.06 6.45
C HIS A 218 -4.46 11.44 7.47
N ALA A 219 -5.28 10.49 7.96
CA ALA A 219 -6.14 10.69 9.14
C ALA A 219 -5.71 9.85 10.35
N THR A 220 -4.53 9.23 10.29
CA THR A 220 -4.04 8.39 11.40
C THR A 220 -3.38 9.21 12.51
N ARG A 221 -3.01 10.48 12.25
CA ARG A 221 -2.23 11.33 13.19
C ARG A 221 -2.87 11.41 14.57
N GLY A 222 -2.07 11.18 15.60
CA GLY A 222 -2.50 11.22 17.02
C GLY A 222 -3.25 9.98 17.53
N LEU A 223 -3.46 8.94 16.71
CA LEU A 223 -4.17 7.72 17.11
C LEU A 223 -3.20 6.58 17.44
N ASN A 224 -3.48 5.81 18.48
CA ASN A 224 -2.73 4.60 18.86
C ASN A 224 -3.66 3.39 18.84
N ARG A 225 -3.16 2.21 18.45
CA ARG A 225 -3.88 0.94 18.34
C ARG A 225 -3.03 -0.21 18.89
N ASN A 226 -2.63 -0.05 20.16
CA ASN A 226 -1.68 -0.96 20.82
C ASN A 226 -2.21 -2.39 20.95
N ASP A 227 -3.52 -2.53 20.99
CA ASP A 227 -4.25 -3.79 21.10
C ASP A 227 -4.38 -4.53 19.76
N CYS A 228 -4.03 -3.91 18.63
CA CYS A 228 -3.95 -4.61 17.36
C CYS A 228 -2.68 -5.45 17.30
N ASP A 229 -2.81 -6.71 16.88
CA ASP A 229 -1.75 -7.71 16.69
C ASP A 229 -1.18 -7.70 15.26
N ALA A 230 -1.90 -7.13 14.30
CA ALA A 230 -1.40 -6.91 12.95
C ALA A 230 -1.75 -5.54 12.38
N VAL A 231 -0.93 -5.04 11.45
CA VAL A 231 -1.21 -3.87 10.62
C VAL A 231 -1.00 -4.19 9.14
N VAL A 232 -1.97 -3.85 8.31
CA VAL A 232 -1.93 -4.03 6.86
C VAL A 232 -2.00 -2.67 6.18
N CYS A 233 -0.91 -2.27 5.53
CA CYS A 233 -0.84 -1.06 4.72
C CYS A 233 -1.19 -1.41 3.26
N ILE A 234 -2.40 -1.07 2.83
CA ILE A 234 -2.91 -1.38 1.50
C ILE A 234 -2.53 -0.25 0.54
N GLY A 235 -1.60 -0.54 -0.36
CA GLY A 235 -1.13 0.40 -1.37
C GLY A 235 -0.31 1.56 -0.81
N ALA A 236 0.16 2.43 -1.70
CA ALA A 236 0.96 3.60 -1.34
C ALA A 236 0.12 4.87 -1.15
N PRO A 237 0.36 5.68 -0.09
CA PRO A 237 -0.23 7.00 0.09
C PRO A 237 0.43 8.01 -0.86
N HIS A 238 0.11 7.92 -2.15
CA HIS A 238 0.60 8.88 -3.14
C HIS A 238 -0.15 10.22 -2.98
N PRO A 239 0.56 11.31 -2.64
CA PRO A 239 -0.02 12.65 -2.66
C PRO A 239 -0.30 13.11 -4.09
N ASP A 240 -1.14 14.13 -4.22
CA ASP A 240 -1.33 14.82 -5.48
C ASP A 240 -0.07 15.61 -5.84
N VAL A 241 0.41 15.46 -7.07
CA VAL A 241 1.66 16.10 -7.50
C VAL A 241 1.49 17.62 -7.59
N GLY A 242 0.32 18.09 -8.03
CA GLY A 242 0.04 19.53 -8.12
C GLY A 242 -0.08 20.18 -6.74
N ASP A 243 -0.52 19.45 -5.71
CA ASP A 243 -0.42 19.91 -4.31
C ASP A 243 1.05 20.01 -3.87
N LEU A 244 1.90 19.03 -4.22
CA LEU A 244 3.33 19.05 -3.86
C LEU A 244 4.11 20.15 -4.57
N GLU A 245 3.86 20.37 -5.86
CA GLU A 245 4.47 21.45 -6.64
C GLU A 245 4.11 22.80 -6.02
N ARG A 246 2.84 23.03 -5.69
CA ARG A 246 2.41 24.25 -4.99
C ARG A 246 3.08 24.42 -3.62
N ASP A 247 3.24 23.34 -2.87
CA ASP A 247 3.90 23.39 -1.57
C ASP A 247 5.39 23.66 -1.69
N ALA A 248 6.05 23.08 -2.69
CA ALA A 248 7.44 23.33 -2.98
C ALA A 248 7.67 24.77 -3.48
N GLU A 249 6.84 25.26 -4.40
CA GLU A 249 6.87 26.65 -4.88
C GLU A 249 6.73 27.63 -3.71
N LEU A 250 5.74 27.41 -2.84
CA LEU A 250 5.48 28.26 -1.69
C LEU A 250 6.65 28.26 -0.68
N LEU A 251 7.26 27.10 -0.46
CA LEU A 251 8.44 26.98 0.39
C LEU A 251 9.66 27.71 -0.22
N ALA A 252 9.87 27.56 -1.53
CA ALA A 252 10.99 28.17 -2.26
C ALA A 252 10.85 29.69 -2.47
N MET A 253 9.68 30.30 -2.21
CA MET A 253 9.48 31.74 -2.35
C MET A 253 10.50 32.53 -1.51
N GLY A 254 11.30 33.34 -2.21
CA GLY A 254 12.34 34.16 -1.58
C GLY A 254 13.67 33.44 -1.33
N HIS A 255 13.80 32.19 -1.78
CA HIS A 255 15.01 31.38 -1.64
C HIS A 255 15.51 30.89 -3.01
N ASP A 256 16.82 30.76 -3.17
CA ASP A 256 17.43 30.16 -4.36
C ASP A 256 17.44 28.62 -4.23
N ILE A 257 16.26 28.03 -4.25
CA ILE A 257 16.04 26.58 -4.08
C ILE A 257 15.35 26.05 -5.34
N ASP A 258 15.85 24.93 -5.87
CA ASP A 258 15.20 24.23 -6.98
C ASP A 258 13.90 23.57 -6.50
N VAL A 259 12.77 24.00 -7.06
CA VAL A 259 11.46 23.39 -6.82
C VAL A 259 11.43 21.97 -7.37
N GLY A 260 12.04 21.73 -8.54
CA GLY A 260 12.04 20.44 -9.22
C GLY A 260 10.67 19.99 -9.73
N GLY A 261 10.39 18.69 -9.60
CA GLY A 261 9.13 18.08 -10.08
C GLY A 261 9.26 17.20 -11.32
N VAL A 262 10.47 16.98 -11.84
CA VAL A 262 10.69 16.06 -12.96
C VAL A 262 10.44 14.62 -12.49
N GLU A 263 9.47 13.94 -13.13
CA GLU A 263 9.07 12.58 -12.79
C GLU A 263 10.01 11.53 -13.38
N HIS A 264 10.53 10.66 -12.50
CA HIS A 264 11.18 9.39 -12.82
C HIS A 264 10.26 8.24 -12.44
N SER A 265 9.87 7.38 -13.39
CA SER A 265 8.77 6.43 -13.14
C SER A 265 8.86 5.15 -13.96
N THR A 266 8.18 4.11 -13.47
CA THR A 266 8.07 2.80 -14.14
C THR A 266 7.00 2.78 -15.24
N ARG A 267 6.27 3.88 -15.44
CA ARG A 267 5.23 3.95 -16.47
C ARG A 267 5.85 3.88 -17.87
N ALA A 268 5.14 3.23 -18.80
CA ALA A 268 5.64 3.04 -20.16
C ALA A 268 5.81 4.36 -20.93
N ASP A 269 5.06 5.39 -20.56
CA ASP A 269 5.06 6.74 -21.12
C ASP A 269 5.92 7.75 -20.34
N ALA A 270 6.64 7.31 -19.30
CA ALA A 270 7.50 8.18 -18.52
C ALA A 270 8.71 8.64 -19.34
N GLU A 271 8.99 9.94 -19.34
CA GLU A 271 10.15 10.53 -20.02
C GLU A 271 11.47 10.04 -19.43
N TYR A 272 11.51 9.89 -18.10
CA TYR A 272 12.71 9.47 -17.37
C TYR A 272 12.52 8.11 -16.69
N PRO A 273 13.56 7.24 -16.73
CA PRO A 273 13.50 5.92 -16.11
C PRO A 273 13.37 6.02 -14.59
N PRO A 274 12.82 4.98 -13.94
CA PRO A 274 12.62 4.97 -12.49
C PRO A 274 13.95 4.93 -11.74
N VAL A 275 13.94 5.43 -10.51
CA VAL A 275 15.10 5.37 -9.62
C VAL A 275 15.03 4.09 -8.80
N TYR A 276 16.10 3.28 -8.83
CA TYR A 276 16.19 2.08 -8.02
C TYR A 276 16.64 2.42 -6.61
N ARG A 277 15.88 1.98 -5.61
CA ARG A 277 16.18 2.20 -4.20
C ARG A 277 16.22 0.89 -3.45
N LYS A 278 17.19 0.77 -2.54
CA LYS A 278 17.32 -0.39 -1.66
C LYS A 278 16.18 -0.40 -0.66
N LEU A 279 15.62 -1.59 -0.42
CA LEU A 279 14.77 -1.86 0.73
C LEU A 279 15.66 -2.05 1.96
N HIS A 280 15.13 -1.78 3.15
CA HIS A 280 15.79 -2.11 4.40
C HIS A 280 15.59 -3.61 4.72
N TYR A 281 16.14 -4.45 3.83
CA TYR A 281 16.00 -5.90 3.81
C TYR A 281 17.35 -6.51 3.46
N GLU A 282 17.73 -7.58 4.16
CA GLU A 282 18.84 -8.47 3.80
C GLU A 282 18.38 -9.92 3.93
N ASP A 283 18.68 -10.74 2.92
CA ASP A 283 18.42 -12.18 3.01
C ASP A 283 19.45 -12.90 3.91
N GLU A 284 19.25 -14.20 4.11
CA GLU A 284 20.15 -15.06 4.92
C GLU A 284 21.61 -15.07 4.44
N ASN A 285 21.87 -14.63 3.19
CA ASN A 285 23.21 -14.53 2.61
C ASN A 285 23.76 -13.10 2.64
N GLY A 286 23.11 -12.17 3.34
CA GLY A 286 23.47 -10.76 3.40
C GLY A 286 23.22 -9.99 2.09
N ARG A 287 22.34 -10.49 1.22
CA ARG A 287 22.00 -9.82 -0.04
C ARG A 287 20.73 -8.99 0.12
N GLY A 288 20.86 -7.69 -0.08
CA GLY A 288 19.72 -6.79 -0.12
C GLY A 288 18.96 -6.80 -1.46
N ARG A 289 17.79 -6.16 -1.46
CA ARG A 289 16.96 -5.97 -2.67
C ARG A 289 16.79 -4.50 -2.97
N ALA A 290 16.78 -4.17 -4.27
CA ALA A 290 16.43 -2.84 -4.76
C ALA A 290 15.24 -2.93 -5.69
N VAL A 291 14.32 -1.97 -5.57
CA VAL A 291 13.08 -1.91 -6.34
C VAL A 291 13.03 -0.61 -7.14
N PRO A 292 12.42 -0.61 -8.34
CA PRO A 292 12.23 0.60 -9.10
C PRO A 292 11.17 1.45 -8.42
N THR A 293 11.46 2.73 -8.23
CA THR A 293 10.56 3.66 -7.55
C THR A 293 10.20 4.85 -8.39
N LYS A 294 8.93 5.26 -8.28
CA LYS A 294 8.51 6.62 -8.64
C LYS A 294 9.25 7.63 -7.77
N HIS A 295 9.89 8.60 -8.42
CA HIS A 295 10.70 9.65 -7.81
C HIS A 295 10.45 10.98 -8.54
N TYR A 296 10.55 12.09 -7.82
CA TYR A 296 10.52 13.44 -8.35
C TYR A 296 11.82 14.15 -7.98
N THR A 297 12.29 15.07 -8.81
CA THR A 297 13.51 15.84 -8.51
C THR A 297 13.27 16.94 -7.47
N ALA A 298 14.36 17.36 -6.82
CA ALA A 298 14.46 18.48 -5.88
C ALA A 298 13.38 18.52 -4.77
N LEU A 299 12.89 19.71 -4.40
CA LEU A 299 12.02 19.89 -3.24
C LEU A 299 10.70 19.11 -3.37
N VAL A 300 10.08 19.07 -4.56
CA VAL A 300 8.91 18.21 -4.83
C VAL A 300 9.22 16.74 -4.52
N GLY A 301 10.40 16.26 -4.90
CA GLY A 301 10.90 14.93 -4.56
C GLY A 301 11.02 14.66 -3.07
N SER A 302 11.49 15.64 -2.31
CA SER A 302 11.62 15.54 -0.86
C SER A 302 10.27 15.56 -0.16
N LEU A 303 9.35 16.41 -0.57
CA LEU A 303 7.97 16.44 -0.05
C LEU A 303 7.18 15.17 -0.42
N PHE A 304 7.41 14.63 -1.61
CA PHE A 304 6.80 13.37 -2.05
C PHE A 304 7.25 12.20 -1.17
N ARG A 305 8.55 12.09 -0.87
CA ARG A 305 9.08 11.06 0.02
C ARG A 305 8.56 11.21 1.43
N GLU A 306 8.58 12.42 1.99
CA GLU A 306 8.02 12.72 3.31
C GLU A 306 6.54 12.31 3.38
N SER A 307 5.73 12.69 2.39
CA SER A 307 4.29 12.42 2.41
C SER A 307 3.97 10.94 2.21
N ARG A 308 4.80 10.19 1.46
CA ARG A 308 4.53 8.78 1.12
C ARG A 308 5.18 7.80 2.08
N GLU A 309 6.49 7.93 2.29
CA GLU A 309 7.31 6.94 2.99
C GLU A 309 7.13 7.09 4.50
N SER A 310 7.16 8.32 5.00
CA SER A 310 6.98 8.57 6.43
C SER A 310 5.53 8.31 6.88
N GLU A 311 4.53 8.49 6.00
CA GLU A 311 3.14 8.07 6.29
C GLU A 311 3.03 6.55 6.48
N LEU A 312 3.70 5.74 5.65
CA LEU A 312 3.72 4.27 5.81
C LEU A 312 4.41 3.86 7.12
N VAL A 313 5.54 4.49 7.47
CA VAL A 313 6.22 4.25 8.75
C VAL A 313 5.29 4.58 9.92
N GLN A 314 4.63 5.74 9.86
CA GLN A 314 3.67 6.15 10.90
C GLN A 314 2.45 5.24 10.99
N ALA A 315 1.96 4.74 9.85
CA ALA A 315 0.87 3.79 9.77
C ALA A 315 1.22 2.49 10.51
N VAL A 316 2.41 1.93 10.26
CA VAL A 316 2.89 0.75 10.98
C VAL A 316 3.10 1.02 12.46
N HIS A 317 3.67 2.16 12.83
CA HIS A 317 3.92 2.50 14.23
C HIS A 317 2.65 2.69 15.08
N ARG A 318 1.44 2.65 14.50
CA ARG A 318 0.17 2.69 15.24
C ARG A 318 0.00 1.53 16.20
N VAL A 319 0.53 0.35 15.86
CA VAL A 319 0.46 -0.85 16.72
C VAL A 319 1.53 -0.87 17.82
N ARG A 320 2.36 0.18 17.91
CA ARG A 320 3.42 0.37 18.92
C ARG A 320 4.34 -0.85 19.06
N PRO A 321 5.01 -1.25 17.97
CA PRO A 321 5.86 -2.45 17.96
C PRO A 321 6.99 -2.44 19.00
N LEU A 322 7.49 -1.26 19.37
CA LEU A 322 8.55 -1.10 20.39
C LEU A 322 8.10 -1.43 21.82
N LEU A 323 6.79 -1.52 22.06
CA LEU A 323 6.23 -1.87 23.38
C LEU A 323 5.78 -3.33 23.45
N ALA A 324 5.84 -4.06 22.33
CA ALA A 324 5.40 -5.44 22.22
C ALA A 324 6.56 -6.41 22.48
N ASP A 325 6.21 -7.62 22.93
CA ASP A 325 7.18 -8.71 23.03
C ASP A 325 7.59 -9.21 21.64
N ARG A 326 8.73 -9.88 21.55
CA ARG A 326 9.31 -10.32 20.26
C ARG A 326 8.32 -11.17 19.46
N GLY A 327 8.05 -10.76 18.21
CA GLY A 327 7.16 -11.48 17.29
C GLY A 327 5.67 -11.41 17.64
N GLU A 328 5.26 -10.52 18.55
CA GLU A 328 3.85 -10.39 18.93
C GLU A 328 3.03 -9.59 17.91
N LYS A 329 3.69 -8.72 17.12
CA LYS A 329 3.03 -7.88 16.11
C LYS A 329 3.49 -8.23 14.71
N HIS A 330 2.59 -8.09 13.74
CA HIS A 330 2.88 -8.28 12.33
C HIS A 330 2.57 -7.04 11.50
N ALA A 331 3.38 -6.73 10.49
CA ALA A 331 3.12 -5.70 9.50
C ALA A 331 3.16 -6.26 8.09
N TYR A 332 2.10 -6.04 7.32
CA TYR A 332 1.99 -6.41 5.92
C TYR A 332 1.95 -5.15 5.06
N LEU A 333 3.03 -4.89 4.32
CA LEU A 333 3.14 -3.77 3.40
C LEU A 333 2.76 -4.24 1.99
N LEU A 334 1.51 -3.99 1.58
CA LEU A 334 1.02 -4.30 0.23
C LEU A 334 1.43 -3.19 -0.76
N THR A 335 2.72 -2.88 -0.75
CA THR A 335 3.37 -1.90 -1.62
C THR A 335 4.88 -2.09 -1.56
N ASN A 336 5.56 -1.86 -2.68
CA ASN A 336 7.02 -1.92 -2.76
C ASN A 336 7.70 -0.57 -2.47
N VAL A 337 6.98 0.40 -1.87
CA VAL A 337 7.58 1.68 -1.46
C VAL A 337 8.68 1.43 -0.42
N PRO A 338 9.93 1.83 -0.69
CA PRO A 338 11.00 1.70 0.29
C PRO A 338 10.73 2.59 1.50
N THR A 339 10.90 2.05 2.69
CA THR A 339 10.81 2.79 3.95
C THR A 339 12.02 2.48 4.82
N ASN A 340 12.11 3.15 5.97
CA ASN A 340 13.14 2.87 6.97
C ASN A 340 12.75 1.71 7.92
N LEU A 341 11.55 1.14 7.78
CA LEU A 341 11.14 -0.03 8.57
C LEU A 341 12.07 -1.21 8.23
N PRO A 342 12.63 -1.91 9.23
CA PRO A 342 13.33 -3.16 8.96
C PRO A 342 12.33 -4.16 8.36
N VAL A 343 12.71 -4.79 7.26
CA VAL A 343 11.88 -5.78 6.57
C VAL A 343 12.49 -7.15 6.82
N ASP A 344 11.72 -8.04 7.44
CA ASP A 344 12.12 -9.41 7.72
C ASP A 344 11.91 -10.31 6.50
N GLU A 345 10.82 -10.06 5.75
CA GLU A 345 10.44 -10.88 4.62
C GLU A 345 9.96 -10.06 3.43
N VAL A 346 10.42 -10.46 2.23
CA VAL A 346 9.92 -9.90 0.97
C VAL A 346 9.21 -10.96 0.16
N ALA A 347 8.11 -10.60 -0.50
CA ALA A 347 7.25 -11.51 -1.26
C ALA A 347 6.78 -10.86 -2.56
N THR A 348 6.39 -11.66 -3.56
CA THR A 348 5.44 -11.15 -4.57
C THR A 348 4.03 -11.11 -3.97
N PHE A 349 3.13 -10.30 -4.54
CA PHE A 349 1.77 -10.24 -4.04
C PHE A 349 1.05 -11.57 -4.27
N GLU A 350 1.41 -12.27 -5.33
CA GLU A 350 0.96 -13.64 -5.57
C GLU A 350 1.35 -14.59 -4.43
N GLU A 351 2.63 -14.58 -4.02
CA GLU A 351 3.12 -15.41 -2.91
C GLU A 351 2.41 -15.13 -1.59
N LEU A 352 1.97 -13.89 -1.37
CA LEU A 352 1.29 -13.47 -0.14
C LEU A 352 -0.23 -13.69 -0.17
N ALA A 353 -0.87 -13.51 -1.33
CA ALA A 353 -2.34 -13.46 -1.44
C ALA A 353 -2.98 -14.73 -1.99
N ASP A 354 -2.23 -15.55 -2.73
CA ASP A 354 -2.77 -16.76 -3.33
C ASP A 354 -2.71 -17.93 -2.33
N PRO A 355 -3.78 -18.75 -2.22
CA PRO A 355 -3.80 -19.88 -1.30
C PRO A 355 -2.74 -20.91 -1.68
N LEU A 356 -2.33 -21.76 -0.74
CA LEU A 356 -1.37 -22.84 -1.02
C LEU A 356 -1.79 -23.71 -2.21
N GLU A 357 -3.11 -23.90 -2.41
CA GLU A 357 -3.67 -24.60 -3.58
C GLU A 357 -3.20 -24.02 -4.91
N ALA A 358 -3.14 -22.70 -5.01
CA ALA A 358 -2.74 -21.99 -6.22
C ALA A 358 -1.23 -22.09 -6.48
N LEU A 359 -0.44 -22.45 -5.46
CA LEU A 359 1.00 -22.68 -5.58
C LEU A 359 1.33 -24.10 -6.04
N MET A 360 0.37 -25.02 -5.97
CA MET A 360 0.57 -26.38 -6.47
C MET A 360 0.53 -26.43 -8.00
N PRO A 361 1.30 -27.32 -8.65
CA PRO A 361 1.23 -27.56 -10.08
C PRO A 361 -0.02 -28.37 -10.49
N VAL A 362 -1.12 -28.25 -9.74
CA VAL A 362 -2.40 -28.89 -10.04
C VAL A 362 -3.44 -27.82 -10.33
N SER A 363 -4.31 -28.07 -11.29
CA SER A 363 -5.39 -27.15 -11.62
C SER A 363 -6.48 -27.16 -10.54
N GLU A 364 -7.20 -26.05 -10.36
CA GLU A 364 -8.37 -25.97 -9.48
C GLU A 364 -9.39 -27.10 -9.72
N GLY A 365 -9.65 -27.47 -10.98
CA GLY A 365 -10.52 -28.60 -11.30
C GLY A 365 -10.03 -29.95 -10.79
N ALA A 366 -8.72 -30.13 -10.60
CA ALA A 366 -8.14 -31.34 -10.01
C ALA A 366 -8.34 -31.35 -8.49
N ILE A 367 -8.20 -30.19 -7.82
CA ILE A 367 -8.54 -30.02 -6.39
C ILE A 367 -10.03 -30.30 -6.16
N ASN A 368 -10.90 -29.75 -7.00
CA ASN A 368 -12.34 -30.00 -6.91
C ASN A 368 -12.68 -31.49 -7.12
N LEU A 369 -11.97 -32.17 -8.03
CA LEU A 369 -12.09 -33.62 -8.19
C LEU A 369 -11.70 -34.38 -6.91
N LEU A 370 -10.67 -33.93 -6.18
CA LEU A 370 -10.32 -34.48 -4.86
C LEU A 370 -11.44 -34.27 -3.84
N ARG A 371 -11.97 -33.04 -3.73
CA ARG A 371 -13.07 -32.72 -2.80
C ARG A 371 -14.31 -33.59 -3.06
N HIS A 372 -14.65 -33.84 -4.33
CA HIS A 372 -15.75 -34.76 -4.66
C HIS A 372 -15.44 -36.22 -4.33
N THR A 373 -14.16 -36.62 -4.39
CA THR A 373 -13.73 -37.97 -3.99
C THR A 373 -13.84 -38.14 -2.47
N GLU A 374 -13.43 -37.12 -1.70
CA GLU A 374 -13.62 -37.08 -0.24
C GLU A 374 -15.11 -37.06 0.16
N ALA A 375 -15.94 -36.27 -0.52
CA ALA A 375 -17.38 -36.27 -0.24
C ALA A 375 -18.02 -37.65 -0.45
N VAL A 376 -17.61 -38.39 -1.48
CA VAL A 376 -18.06 -39.79 -1.69
C VAL A 376 -17.62 -40.70 -0.55
N LEU A 377 -16.38 -40.51 -0.07
CA LEU A 377 -15.80 -41.24 1.05
C LEU A 377 -16.56 -41.06 2.36
N GLU A 378 -17.04 -39.84 2.61
CA GLU A 378 -17.87 -39.51 3.77
C GLU A 378 -19.32 -39.97 3.63
N GLY A 379 -19.69 -40.58 2.50
CA GLY A 379 -21.05 -41.01 2.20
C GLY A 379 -21.95 -39.91 1.63
N ASN A 380 -21.38 -38.74 1.32
CA ASN A 380 -22.05 -37.57 0.74
C ASN A 380 -21.89 -37.51 -0.80
N GLY A 381 -21.81 -38.67 -1.46
CA GLY A 381 -21.63 -38.75 -2.91
C GLY A 381 -22.84 -38.24 -3.71
N PRO A 382 -22.66 -37.81 -4.97
CA PRO A 382 -23.73 -37.28 -5.81
C PRO A 382 -24.79 -38.35 -6.15
N ASP A 383 -26.03 -37.93 -6.35
CA ASP A 383 -27.16 -38.82 -6.65
C ASP A 383 -26.88 -39.73 -7.86
N GLY A 384 -27.09 -41.03 -7.67
CA GLY A 384 -26.81 -42.05 -8.69
C GLY A 384 -25.36 -42.54 -8.73
N PHE A 385 -24.47 -41.98 -7.90
CA PHE A 385 -23.17 -42.58 -7.62
C PHE A 385 -23.36 -43.79 -6.68
N ARG A 386 -22.88 -44.95 -7.11
CA ARG A 386 -22.88 -46.17 -6.29
C ARG A 386 -21.43 -46.48 -5.94
N PRO A 387 -20.97 -46.23 -4.70
CA PRO A 387 -19.58 -46.45 -4.29
C PRO A 387 -19.08 -47.85 -4.69
N ALA A 388 -19.87 -48.88 -4.38
CA ALA A 388 -19.59 -50.29 -4.68
C ALA A 388 -19.50 -50.67 -6.19
N SER A 389 -19.64 -49.71 -7.12
CA SER A 389 -19.56 -49.98 -8.56
C SER A 389 -18.42 -49.27 -9.28
N LEU A 390 -17.69 -48.39 -8.59
CA LEU A 390 -16.68 -47.50 -9.18
C LEU A 390 -15.47 -47.23 -8.27
N VAL A 391 -15.61 -47.51 -6.98
CA VAL A 391 -14.56 -47.41 -5.96
C VAL A 391 -14.31 -48.83 -5.47
N ASP A 392 -13.11 -49.35 -5.75
CA ASP A 392 -12.64 -50.57 -5.12
C ASP A 392 -12.00 -50.18 -3.78
N GLU A 393 -12.72 -50.44 -2.68
CA GLU A 393 -12.16 -50.33 -1.33
C GLU A 393 -11.23 -51.54 -1.13
N ARG A 394 -9.95 -51.26 -0.91
CA ARG A 394 -8.94 -52.28 -0.65
C ARG A 394 -9.02 -52.74 0.82
N ASP A 395 -8.43 -53.90 1.10
CA ASP A 395 -8.37 -54.46 2.46
C ASP A 395 -7.62 -53.56 3.46
N ASP A 396 -6.77 -52.66 2.97
CA ASP A 396 -6.05 -51.64 3.74
C ASP A 396 -6.82 -50.32 3.90
N GLY A 397 -8.04 -50.23 3.38
CA GLY A 397 -8.89 -49.03 3.43
C GLY A 397 -8.57 -47.98 2.36
N SER A 398 -7.59 -48.22 1.48
CA SER A 398 -7.34 -47.34 0.33
C SER A 398 -8.44 -47.48 -0.72
N ILE A 399 -8.63 -46.41 -1.51
CA ILE A 399 -9.58 -46.40 -2.62
C ILE A 399 -8.83 -46.45 -3.92
N ALA A 400 -9.23 -47.40 -4.77
CA ALA A 400 -8.73 -47.53 -6.12
C ALA A 400 -9.82 -47.16 -7.13
N MET A 401 -9.53 -46.17 -8.00
CA MET A 401 -10.43 -45.73 -9.08
C MET A 401 -9.66 -45.58 -10.40
N ASN A 402 -10.26 -46.00 -11.51
CA ASN A 402 -9.70 -45.73 -12.84
C ASN A 402 -10.17 -44.36 -13.37
N LYS A 403 -9.51 -43.86 -14.43
CA LYS A 403 -9.84 -42.55 -15.06
C LYS A 403 -11.29 -42.43 -15.53
N ARG A 404 -11.95 -43.54 -15.91
CA ARG A 404 -13.38 -43.52 -16.29
C ARG A 404 -14.28 -43.31 -15.09
N ALA A 405 -13.94 -43.92 -13.94
CA ALA A 405 -14.63 -43.70 -12.68
C ALA A 405 -14.47 -42.25 -12.21
N PHE A 406 -13.27 -41.67 -12.27
CA PHE A 406 -13.06 -40.24 -11.99
C PHE A 406 -13.87 -39.34 -12.91
N HIS A 407 -13.89 -39.62 -14.22
CA HIS A 407 -14.67 -38.83 -15.16
C HIS A 407 -16.16 -38.87 -14.85
N ARG A 408 -16.69 -40.06 -14.54
CA ARG A 408 -18.09 -40.21 -14.15
C ARG A 408 -18.42 -39.48 -12.85
N LEU A 409 -17.53 -39.54 -11.85
CA LEU A 409 -17.68 -38.78 -10.61
C LEU A 409 -17.74 -37.28 -10.88
N ALA A 410 -16.81 -36.76 -11.68
CA ALA A 410 -16.76 -35.35 -12.05
C ALA A 410 -18.07 -34.89 -12.72
N THR A 411 -18.55 -35.63 -13.73
CA THR A 411 -19.80 -35.31 -14.44
C THR A 411 -21.02 -35.38 -13.52
N LEU A 412 -21.11 -36.41 -12.66
CA LEU A 412 -22.22 -36.54 -11.71
C LEU A 412 -22.21 -35.46 -10.62
N SER A 413 -21.03 -34.94 -10.28
CA SER A 413 -20.86 -33.82 -9.35
C SER A 413 -21.10 -32.45 -10.01
N GLY A 414 -21.52 -32.42 -11.28
CA GLY A 414 -21.85 -31.19 -12.00
C GLY A 414 -20.65 -30.48 -12.65
N MET A 415 -19.47 -31.11 -12.72
CA MET A 415 -18.32 -30.54 -13.42
C MET A 415 -18.51 -30.66 -14.94
N ASP A 416 -18.46 -29.52 -15.66
CA ASP A 416 -18.47 -29.49 -17.12
C ASP A 416 -17.06 -29.78 -17.68
N VAL A 417 -16.70 -31.07 -17.71
CA VAL A 417 -15.36 -31.52 -18.06
C VAL A 417 -15.38 -32.71 -19.01
N THR A 418 -14.38 -32.76 -19.89
CA THR A 418 -14.17 -33.89 -20.81
C THR A 418 -13.30 -34.98 -20.18
N TYR A 419 -13.38 -36.20 -20.70
CA TYR A 419 -12.50 -37.31 -20.29
C TYR A 419 -11.01 -36.97 -20.40
N ALA A 420 -10.62 -36.22 -21.44
CA ALA A 420 -9.24 -35.75 -21.61
C ALA A 420 -8.81 -34.77 -20.51
N THR A 421 -9.74 -33.92 -20.07
CA THR A 421 -9.52 -32.97 -18.98
C THR A 421 -9.35 -33.70 -17.65
N VAL A 422 -10.25 -34.65 -17.35
CA VAL A 422 -10.14 -35.48 -16.13
C VAL A 422 -8.89 -36.36 -16.15
N SER A 423 -8.50 -36.90 -17.31
CA SER A 423 -7.25 -37.65 -17.44
C SER A 423 -6.03 -36.78 -17.10
N ARG A 424 -6.06 -35.49 -17.47
CA ARG A 424 -5.02 -34.52 -17.10
C ARG A 424 -5.05 -34.24 -15.59
N TYR A 425 -6.24 -34.07 -15.00
CA TYR A 425 -6.37 -33.89 -13.55
C TYR A 425 -5.78 -35.07 -12.78
N VAL A 426 -6.12 -36.30 -13.17
CA VAL A 426 -5.57 -37.52 -12.55
C VAL A 426 -4.04 -37.58 -12.69
N ASN A 427 -3.49 -37.27 -13.87
CA ASN A 427 -2.04 -37.23 -14.05
C ASN A 427 -1.37 -36.15 -13.19
N ASN A 428 -2.00 -34.99 -13.02
CA ASN A 428 -1.46 -33.92 -12.19
C ASN A 428 -1.45 -34.32 -10.72
N LEU A 429 -2.51 -34.98 -10.25
CA LEU A 429 -2.62 -35.50 -8.88
C LEU A 429 -1.61 -36.63 -8.62
N GLU A 430 -1.39 -37.50 -9.59
CA GLU A 430 -0.34 -38.52 -9.56
C GLU A 430 1.05 -37.87 -9.50
N ALA A 431 1.30 -36.82 -10.29
CA ALA A 431 2.57 -36.11 -10.32
C ALA A 431 2.92 -35.38 -9.00
N VAL A 432 1.95 -35.14 -8.12
CA VAL A 432 2.18 -34.58 -6.77
C VAL A 432 2.02 -35.63 -5.67
N GLY A 433 1.94 -36.92 -6.01
CA GLY A 433 1.86 -38.01 -5.03
C GLY A 433 0.54 -38.13 -4.28
N LEU A 434 -0.53 -37.48 -4.75
CA LEU A 434 -1.88 -37.60 -4.18
C LEU A 434 -2.64 -38.82 -4.73
N LEU A 435 -2.16 -39.39 -5.84
CA LEU A 435 -2.63 -40.64 -6.42
C LEU A 435 -1.41 -41.50 -6.77
N GLU A 436 -1.53 -42.81 -6.58
CA GLU A 436 -0.53 -43.79 -7.01
C GLU A 436 -1.10 -44.67 -8.12
N GLY A 437 -0.46 -44.68 -9.28
CA GLY A 437 -0.82 -45.56 -10.39
C GLY A 437 -0.44 -47.01 -10.09
N GLU A 438 -1.43 -47.89 -10.02
CA GLU A 438 -1.22 -49.33 -9.86
C GLU A 438 -0.83 -50.02 -11.18
N LYS A 439 -0.68 -51.36 -11.14
CA LYS A 439 -0.40 -52.14 -12.35
C LYS A 439 -1.55 -52.03 -13.35
N TYR A 440 -1.19 -51.89 -14.62
CA TYR A 440 -2.15 -51.92 -15.72
C TYR A 440 -2.87 -53.26 -15.79
N GLU A 441 -4.19 -53.22 -15.74
CA GLU A 441 -5.05 -54.38 -15.95
C GLU A 441 -5.62 -54.37 -17.38
N GLN A 442 -5.53 -55.53 -18.04
CA GLN A 442 -5.99 -55.70 -19.40
C GLN A 442 -7.50 -55.43 -19.48
N HIS A 443 -7.90 -54.46 -20.31
CA HIS A 443 -9.28 -53.96 -20.52
C HIS A 443 -9.85 -52.99 -19.46
N ALA A 444 -9.31 -52.96 -18.24
CA ALA A 444 -9.74 -52.04 -17.17
C ALA A 444 -8.91 -50.74 -17.12
N GLY A 445 -7.65 -50.79 -17.58
CA GLY A 445 -6.74 -49.64 -17.58
C GLY A 445 -5.85 -49.61 -16.35
N VAL A 446 -5.24 -48.44 -16.08
CA VAL A 446 -4.53 -48.18 -14.82
C VAL A 446 -5.54 -47.71 -13.79
N THR A 447 -5.53 -48.37 -12.64
CA THR A 447 -6.25 -47.95 -11.45
C THR A 447 -5.34 -47.06 -10.62
N TYR A 448 -5.90 -46.00 -10.06
CA TYR A 448 -5.17 -45.05 -9.23
C TYR A 448 -5.68 -45.20 -7.80
N ALA A 449 -4.77 -45.55 -6.90
CA ALA A 449 -5.06 -45.74 -5.49
C ALA A 449 -4.64 -44.52 -4.68
N SER A 450 -5.34 -44.25 -3.58
CA SER A 450 -4.88 -43.32 -2.56
C SER A 450 -5.51 -43.65 -1.21
N ASP A 451 -4.78 -43.34 -0.15
CA ASP A 451 -5.25 -43.47 1.22
C ASP A 451 -6.16 -42.27 1.56
N PRO A 452 -7.40 -42.50 2.05
CA PRO A 452 -8.30 -41.43 2.51
C PRO A 452 -7.64 -40.42 3.46
N ALA A 453 -6.77 -40.86 4.37
CA ALA A 453 -6.09 -39.95 5.29
C ALA A 453 -5.08 -39.03 4.58
N THR A 454 -4.59 -39.43 3.42
CA THR A 454 -3.73 -38.62 2.55
C THR A 454 -4.55 -37.53 1.85
N PHE A 455 -5.78 -37.84 1.39
CA PHE A 455 -6.67 -36.84 0.80
C PHE A 455 -7.12 -35.78 1.79
N THR A 456 -7.62 -36.20 2.96
CA THR A 456 -8.11 -35.26 3.97
C THR A 456 -6.99 -34.35 4.45
N ALA A 457 -5.81 -34.90 4.74
CA ALA A 457 -4.67 -34.07 5.12
C ALA A 457 -4.19 -33.14 3.99
N ALA A 458 -4.23 -33.59 2.73
CA ALA A 458 -3.90 -32.73 1.61
C ALA A 458 -4.89 -31.57 1.51
N LEU A 459 -6.20 -31.86 1.60
CA LEU A 459 -7.24 -30.84 1.54
C LEU A 459 -7.21 -29.90 2.75
N GLU A 460 -6.87 -30.38 3.94
CA GLU A 460 -6.61 -29.55 5.12
C GLU A 460 -5.41 -28.61 4.90
N VAL A 461 -4.28 -29.11 4.40
CA VAL A 461 -3.12 -28.27 4.05
C VAL A 461 -3.48 -27.24 2.98
N LEU A 462 -4.21 -27.67 1.96
CA LEU A 462 -4.59 -26.84 0.80
C LEU A 462 -5.58 -25.75 1.20
N SER A 463 -6.53 -26.08 2.07
CA SER A 463 -7.51 -25.15 2.63
C SER A 463 -6.99 -24.35 3.82
N ASN A 464 -5.78 -24.65 4.31
CA ASN A 464 -5.18 -23.91 5.41
C ASN A 464 -4.86 -22.49 4.95
N ASN A 465 -5.50 -21.52 5.59
CA ASN A 465 -5.29 -20.09 5.36
C ASN A 465 -3.98 -19.55 5.97
N ALA A 466 -3.00 -20.40 6.28
CA ALA A 466 -1.66 -20.01 6.74
C ALA A 466 -0.83 -19.22 5.68
N GLY A 467 -1.46 -18.70 4.63
CA GLY A 467 -0.89 -17.96 3.49
C GLY A 467 -0.16 -16.66 3.83
N LEU A 468 0.07 -16.37 5.11
CA LEU A 468 0.91 -15.24 5.55
C LEU A 468 2.35 -15.67 5.86
N LYS A 469 2.68 -16.96 5.83
CA LYS A 469 4.07 -17.47 5.97
C LYS A 469 4.71 -17.62 4.59
N VAL A 470 5.26 -16.55 4.03
CA VAL A 470 5.86 -16.57 2.68
C VAL A 470 7.04 -17.56 2.60
N ALA A 471 7.80 -17.72 3.69
CA ALA A 471 8.86 -18.74 3.80
C ALA A 471 8.30 -20.15 3.72
N ALA A 472 7.14 -20.42 4.32
CA ALA A 472 6.46 -21.71 4.21
C ALA A 472 5.94 -21.93 2.79
N ALA A 473 5.37 -20.91 2.15
CA ALA A 473 4.91 -20.98 0.75
C ALA A 473 6.06 -21.30 -0.23
N ARG A 474 7.21 -20.65 -0.07
CA ARG A 474 8.41 -20.90 -0.89
C ARG A 474 8.99 -22.29 -0.65
N ARG A 475 9.10 -22.69 0.62
CA ARG A 475 9.60 -24.02 0.97
C ARG A 475 8.66 -25.11 0.49
N PHE A 476 7.36 -24.91 0.60
CA PHE A 476 6.33 -25.80 0.04
C PHE A 476 6.53 -25.98 -1.47
N ARG A 477 6.70 -24.88 -2.22
CA ARG A 477 6.99 -24.94 -3.67
C ARG A 477 8.29 -25.71 -3.97
N SER A 478 9.38 -25.41 -3.24
CA SER A 478 10.66 -26.12 -3.39
C SER A 478 10.52 -27.62 -3.14
N ILE A 479 9.81 -28.00 -2.07
CA ILE A 479 9.59 -29.41 -1.74
C ILE A 479 8.74 -30.09 -2.80
N ILE A 480 7.69 -29.46 -3.32
CA ILE A 480 6.90 -30.02 -4.43
C ILE A 480 7.77 -30.24 -5.67
N GLU A 481 8.66 -29.30 -5.99
CA GLU A 481 9.59 -29.41 -7.12
C GLU A 481 10.66 -30.51 -6.91
N GLU A 482 11.19 -30.64 -5.68
CA GLU A 482 12.24 -31.60 -5.32
C GLU A 482 11.72 -33.02 -5.06
N SER A 483 10.52 -33.16 -4.51
CA SER A 483 9.92 -34.44 -4.10
C SER A 483 9.49 -35.31 -5.28
N GLY A 484 9.45 -34.76 -6.50
CA GLY A 484 9.29 -35.52 -7.74
C GLY A 484 8.02 -36.40 -7.79
N GLY A 485 6.98 -36.04 -7.05
CA GLY A 485 5.71 -36.78 -6.97
C GLY A 485 5.59 -37.76 -5.80
N THR A 486 6.40 -37.61 -4.75
CA THR A 486 6.21 -38.33 -3.48
C THR A 486 5.36 -37.51 -2.50
N ALA A 487 4.59 -38.18 -1.63
CA ALA A 487 3.80 -37.55 -0.57
C ALA A 487 4.66 -36.94 0.57
N ASP A 488 5.98 -36.84 0.41
CA ASP A 488 6.90 -36.29 1.40
C ASP A 488 6.58 -34.82 1.74
N TRP A 489 6.03 -34.07 0.77
CA TRP A 489 5.55 -32.72 1.00
C TRP A 489 4.39 -32.65 2.00
N LEU A 490 3.53 -33.67 2.06
CA LEU A 490 2.42 -33.73 3.01
C LEU A 490 2.92 -33.93 4.43
N ALA A 491 3.93 -34.79 4.62
CA ALA A 491 4.55 -35.01 5.93
C ALA A 491 5.18 -33.71 6.46
N TRP A 492 5.91 -32.98 5.59
CA TRP A 492 6.46 -31.67 5.92
C TRP A 492 5.37 -30.63 6.20
N ALA A 493 4.35 -30.55 5.35
CA ALA A 493 3.28 -29.57 5.50
C ALA A 493 2.52 -29.76 6.82
N ARG A 494 2.26 -31.02 7.22
CA ARG A 494 1.66 -31.34 8.52
C ARG A 494 2.48 -30.80 9.70
N GLU A 495 3.81 -30.95 9.65
CA GLU A 495 4.71 -30.45 10.69
C GLU A 495 4.74 -28.92 10.75
N VAL A 496 4.78 -28.24 9.59
CA VAL A 496 4.94 -26.78 9.52
C VAL A 496 3.65 -26.01 9.76
N PHE A 497 2.50 -26.60 9.39
CA PHE A 497 1.19 -26.00 9.58
C PHE A 497 0.49 -26.44 10.87
N ASP A 498 1.15 -27.25 11.71
CA ASP A 498 0.66 -27.73 13.02
C ASP A 498 -0.74 -28.39 12.94
N LEU A 499 -0.93 -29.25 11.93
CA LEU A 499 -2.19 -29.94 11.69
C LEU A 499 -2.23 -31.26 12.48
N GLU A 500 -2.87 -31.27 13.66
CA GLU A 500 -3.12 -32.49 14.43
C GLU A 500 -4.26 -33.33 13.82
N PHE A 501 -3.94 -34.51 13.29
CA PHE A 501 -4.97 -35.46 12.87
C PHE A 501 -5.38 -36.35 14.05
N THR A 502 -6.65 -36.28 14.44
CA THR A 502 -7.27 -37.42 15.14
C THR A 502 -7.81 -38.33 14.04
N PRO A 503 -7.29 -39.57 13.86
CA PRO A 503 -7.86 -40.50 12.89
C PRO A 503 -9.36 -40.57 13.13
N SER A 504 -10.16 -40.24 12.12
CA SER A 504 -11.61 -40.34 12.22
C SER A 504 -11.93 -41.76 12.68
N GLY A 505 -12.49 -41.84 13.88
CA GLY A 505 -12.77 -43.11 14.53
C GLY A 505 -13.78 -43.90 13.72
N ARG A 506 -13.30 -44.77 12.81
CA ARG A 506 -14.03 -45.98 12.46
C ARG A 506 -13.98 -46.85 13.72
N GLY A 507 -15.01 -46.70 14.55
CA GLY A 507 -15.19 -47.51 15.75
C GLY A 507 -14.95 -48.98 15.42
N ALA A 508 -14.21 -49.66 16.29
CA ALA A 508 -13.99 -51.09 16.19
C ALA A 508 -15.32 -51.81 15.88
N PRO A 509 -15.34 -52.79 14.96
CA PRO A 509 -16.58 -53.46 14.59
C PRO A 509 -17.25 -54.01 15.85
N PRO A 510 -18.58 -53.86 16.00
CA PRO A 510 -19.27 -54.35 17.19
C PRO A 510 -18.98 -55.84 17.33
N ASN A 511 -18.41 -56.22 18.48
CA ASN A 511 -18.24 -57.62 18.84
C ASN A 511 -19.57 -58.35 18.63
N GLY A 512 -19.55 -59.37 17.76
CA GLY A 512 -20.73 -60.16 17.42
C GLY A 512 -21.40 -60.79 18.64
N PRO A 513 -22.68 -61.17 18.52
CA PRO A 513 -23.49 -61.61 19.65
C PRO A 513 -22.98 -62.95 20.19
N GLY A 514 -22.74 -62.97 21.51
CA GLY A 514 -22.61 -64.19 22.31
C GLY A 514 -23.95 -64.64 22.86
#